data_AF-A0A661EWV5-F1
#
_entry.id   AF-A0A661EWV5-F1
#
_cell.length_a   1.000
_cell.length_b   1.000
_cell.length_c   1.000
_cell.angle_alpha   90.00
_cell.angle_beta   90.00
_cell.angle_gamma   90.00
#
_symmetry.space_group_name_H-M   'P 1'
#
loop_
_entity.id
_entity.type
_entity.pdbx_description
1 polymer ?
#
loop_
_entity_poly.entity_id
_entity_poly.type
_entity_poly.pdbx_seq_one_letter_code
_entity_poly.pdbx_strand_id
1 'polypeptide(L)'
;MVVVTAIVSMDQHHQLVEALRNPGCYPHAVESVTLVETHISSLLLAGEYVYKLKKPLDLGFLDFSTLARRKFCCDEEIRLNSR
;
A
#
# COMPACT_ATOMS: atom_id res chain seq x y z
N MET A 1 2.09 10.69 1.29
CA MET A 1 2.02 9.21 1.28
C MET A 1 0.56 8.82 1.47
N VAL A 2 -0.07 8.29 0.43
CA VAL A 2 -1.44 7.76 0.55
C VAL A 2 -1.33 6.27 0.87
N VAL A 3 -1.87 5.87 2.02
CA VAL A 3 -1.90 4.47 2.46
C VAL A 3 -3.24 3.88 2.05
N VAL A 4 -3.23 2.91 1.13
CA VAL A 4 -4.44 2.23 0.66
C VAL A 4 -4.55 0.90 1.39
N THR A 5 -5.56 0.78 2.27
CA THR A 5 -5.66 -0.35 3.21
C THR A 5 -6.94 -1.15 2.99
N ALA A 6 -6.94 -2.05 2.01
CA ALA A 6 -7.99 -3.06 1.84
C ALA A 6 -7.48 -4.27 1.03
N ILE A 7 -6.63 -5.13 1.63
CA ILE A 7 -6.04 -6.28 0.93
C ILE A 7 -6.02 -7.51 1.85
N VAL A 8 -6.86 -8.51 1.64
CA VAL A 8 -7.05 -9.60 2.63
C VAL A 8 -6.10 -10.78 2.38
N SER A 9 -5.59 -10.97 1.16
CA SER A 9 -4.65 -12.05 0.79
C SER A 9 -3.54 -11.57 -0.16
N MET A 10 -2.45 -12.34 -0.29
CA MET A 10 -1.35 -12.00 -1.19
C MET A 10 -1.79 -11.99 -2.67
N ASP A 11 -2.74 -12.84 -3.06
CA ASP A 11 -3.30 -12.83 -4.42
C ASP A 11 -4.09 -11.54 -4.69
N GLN A 12 -4.92 -11.11 -3.74
CA GLN A 12 -5.62 -9.83 -3.83
C GLN A 12 -4.64 -8.65 -3.85
N HIS A 13 -3.51 -8.78 -3.13
CA HIS A 13 -2.44 -7.78 -3.15
C HIS A 13 -1.89 -7.62 -4.56
N HIS A 14 -1.46 -8.73 -5.17
CA HIS A 14 -0.90 -8.71 -6.54
C HIS A 14 -1.91 -8.20 -7.55
N GLN A 15 -3.18 -8.65 -7.49
CA GLN A 15 -4.23 -8.18 -8.38
C GLN A 15 -4.45 -6.67 -8.27
N LEU A 16 -4.49 -6.13 -7.04
CA LEU A 16 -4.66 -4.70 -6.83
C LEU A 16 -3.44 -3.90 -7.29
N VAL A 17 -2.22 -4.36 -6.98
CA VAL A 17 -0.98 -3.71 -7.45
C VAL A 17 -0.97 -3.63 -8.97
N GLU A 18 -1.34 -4.72 -9.64
CA GLU A 18 -1.37 -4.76 -11.10
C GLU A 18 -2.42 -3.82 -11.67
N ALA A 19 -3.63 -3.80 -11.10
CA ALA A 19 -4.68 -2.86 -11.50
C ALA A 19 -4.25 -1.39 -11.33
N LEU A 20 -3.56 -1.08 -10.23
CA LEU A 20 -3.06 0.27 -9.94
C LEU A 20 -1.86 0.69 -10.79
N ARG A 21 -1.29 -0.18 -11.63
CA ARG A 21 -0.31 0.25 -12.65
C ARG A 21 -0.94 1.09 -13.75
N ASN A 22 -2.28 1.05 -13.90
CA ASN A 22 -2.98 1.88 -14.87
C ASN A 22 -3.00 3.36 -14.42
N PRO A 23 -2.41 4.30 -15.18
CA PRO A 23 -2.43 5.72 -14.83
C PRO A 23 -3.84 6.32 -14.69
N GLY A 24 -4.83 5.76 -15.38
CA GLY A 24 -6.23 6.22 -15.30
C GLY A 24 -6.93 5.92 -13.96
N CYS A 25 -6.30 5.17 -13.07
CA CYS A 25 -6.83 4.88 -11.73
C CYS A 25 -6.57 6.01 -10.72
N TYR A 26 -5.83 7.05 -11.10
CA TYR A 26 -5.44 8.14 -10.22
C TYR A 26 -6.25 9.42 -10.51
N PRO A 27 -6.65 10.18 -9.48
CA PRO A 27 -7.42 11.42 -9.66
C PRO A 27 -6.59 12.59 -10.22
N HIS A 28 -5.26 12.44 -10.28
CA HIS A 28 -4.32 13.41 -10.82
C HIS A 28 -3.67 12.90 -12.11
N ALA A 29 -3.02 13.80 -12.85
CA ALA A 29 -2.30 13.42 -14.07
C ALA A 29 -1.12 12.51 -13.74
N VAL A 30 -1.13 11.30 -14.31
CA VAL A 30 -0.07 10.31 -14.19
C VAL A 30 0.31 9.87 -15.60
N GLU A 31 1.57 10.03 -15.98
CA GLU A 31 2.06 9.56 -17.29
C GLU A 31 2.45 8.09 -17.25
N SER A 32 3.06 7.67 -16.14
CA SER A 32 3.49 6.29 -15.92
C SER A 32 3.46 5.96 -14.44
N VAL A 33 3.29 4.68 -14.14
CA VAL A 33 3.31 4.15 -12.78
C VAL A 33 4.49 3.19 -12.66
N THR A 34 5.42 3.51 -11.77
CA THR A 34 6.55 2.61 -11.47
C THR A 34 6.25 1.83 -10.19
N LEU A 35 6.33 0.49 -10.28
CA LEU A 35 6.23 -0.38 -9.11
C LEU A 35 7.62 -0.60 -8.49
N VAL A 36 7.75 -0.29 -7.20
CA VAL A 36 8.90 -0.67 -6.37
C VAL A 36 8.44 -1.62 -5.28
N GLU A 37 9.03 -2.80 -5.24
CA GLU A 37 8.71 -3.80 -4.23
C GLU A 37 9.74 -3.82 -3.11
N THR A 38 9.24 -3.91 -1.89
CA THR A 38 10.01 -4.17 -0.68
C THR A 38 9.57 -5.50 -0.09
N HIS A 39 10.28 -5.95 0.96
CA HIS A 39 9.94 -7.16 1.70
C HIS A 39 8.52 -7.16 2.28
N ILE A 40 7.99 -6.00 2.67
CA ILE A 40 6.71 -5.88 3.40
C ILE A 40 5.67 -4.99 2.71
N SER A 41 6.02 -4.37 1.59
CA SER A 41 5.15 -3.39 0.92
C SER A 41 5.46 -3.27 -0.57
N SER A 42 4.46 -2.84 -1.32
CA SER A 42 4.57 -2.42 -2.71
C SER A 42 4.33 -0.91 -2.79
N LEU A 43 5.20 -0.19 -3.49
CA LEU A 43 5.13 1.25 -3.69
C LEU A 43 4.82 1.53 -5.16
N LEU A 44 3.76 2.28 -5.43
CA LEU A 44 3.45 2.78 -6.77
C LEU A 44 3.84 4.26 -6.82
N LEU A 45 4.83 4.57 -7.63
CA LEU A 45 5.27 5.94 -7.94
C LEU A 45 4.41 6.44 -9.10
N ALA A 46 3.48 7.34 -8.82
CA ALA A 46 2.49 7.85 -9.77
C ALA A 46 2.60 9.39 -9.83
N GLY A 47 3.55 9.87 -10.64
CA GLY A 47 3.89 11.29 -10.73
C GLY A 47 4.49 11.82 -9.41
N GLU A 48 3.93 12.89 -8.88
CA GLU A 48 4.36 13.50 -7.61
C GLU A 48 3.96 12.70 -6.37
N TYR A 49 3.13 11.67 -6.53
CA TYR A 49 2.57 10.91 -5.42
C TYR A 49 3.13 9.50 -5.34
N VAL A 50 3.28 9.01 -4.10
CA VAL A 50 3.63 7.63 -3.80
C VAL A 50 2.50 6.98 -3.02
N TYR A 51 2.01 5.88 -3.57
CA TYR A 51 1.00 5.02 -2.96
C TYR A 51 1.67 3.79 -2.38
N LYS A 52 1.48 3.55 -1.08
CA LYS A 52 2.08 2.43 -0.36
C LYS A 52 1.01 1.41 0.00
N LEU A 53 1.19 0.18 -0.45
CA LEU A 53 0.34 -0.97 -0.12
C LEU A 53 1.15 -1.94 0.74
N LYS A 54 0.68 -2.23 1.96
CA LYS A 54 1.30 -3.22 2.84
C LYS A 54 0.87 -4.63 2.44
N LYS A 55 1.84 -5.54 2.30
CA LYS A 55 1.58 -6.95 2.01
C LYS A 55 0.87 -7.58 3.22
N PRO A 56 -0.15 -8.44 3.03
CA PRO A 56 -0.89 -9.08 4.12
C PRO A 56 -0.07 -10.24 4.72
N LEU A 57 0.97 -9.88 5.45
CA LEU A 57 1.94 -10.78 6.07
C LEU A 57 1.76 -10.78 7.60
N ASP A 58 2.00 -11.93 8.21
CA ASP A 58 2.28 -12.04 9.65
C ASP A 58 3.77 -12.36 9.82
N LEU A 59 4.50 -11.43 10.43
CA LEU A 59 5.94 -11.54 10.66
C LEU A 59 6.27 -12.02 12.07
N GLY A 60 5.27 -12.43 12.87
CA GLY A 60 5.41 -12.89 14.25
C GLY A 60 5.60 -11.76 15.28
N PHE A 61 6.18 -10.62 14.88
CA PHE A 61 6.27 -9.39 15.69
C PHE A 61 5.37 -8.25 15.18
N LEU A 62 4.82 -8.41 13.96
CA LEU A 62 3.96 -7.44 13.30
C LEU A 62 2.99 -8.21 12.42
N ASP A 63 1.70 -8.03 12.68
CA ASP A 63 0.65 -8.83 12.06
C ASP A 63 -0.29 -7.93 11.27
N PHE A 64 -0.26 -8.13 9.95
CA PHE A 64 -1.17 -7.54 8.99
C PHE A 64 -2.15 -8.59 8.43
N SER A 65 -2.39 -9.70 9.11
CA SER A 65 -3.32 -10.74 8.67
C SER A 65 -4.77 -10.25 8.70
N THR A 66 -5.16 -9.41 9.67
CA THR A 66 -6.54 -8.90 9.80
C THR A 66 -6.67 -7.44 9.43
N LEU A 67 -7.84 -7.07 8.87
CA LEU A 67 -8.18 -5.69 8.51
C LEU A 67 -8.10 -4.75 9.72
N ALA A 68 -8.55 -5.20 10.90
CA ALA A 68 -8.56 -4.41 12.13
C ALA A 68 -7.13 -4.08 12.61
N ARG A 69 -6.22 -5.06 12.61
CA ARG A 69 -4.80 -4.85 12.99
C ARG A 69 -4.08 -3.97 11.97
N ARG A 70 -4.40 -4.11 10.68
CA ARG A 70 -3.87 -3.21 9.63
C ARG A 70 -4.30 -1.77 9.83
N LYS A 71 -5.57 -1.53 10.13
CA LYS A 71 -6.06 -0.17 10.38
C LYS A 71 -5.33 0.44 11.57
N PHE A 72 -5.23 -0.29 12.68
CA PHE A 72 -4.51 0.15 13.87
C PHE A 72 -3.05 0.53 13.57
N CYS A 73 -2.31 -0.31 12.85
CA CYS A 73 -0.92 -0.01 12.49
C CYS A 73 -0.78 1.15 11.49
N CYS A 74 -1.76 1.38 10.61
CA CYS A 74 -1.74 2.54 9.71
C CYS A 74 -2.01 3.84 10.47
N ASP A 75 -2.96 3.82 11.41
CA ASP A 75 -3.24 4.96 12.28
C ASP A 75 -2.00 5.30 13.14
N GLU A 76 -1.30 4.29 13.67
CA GLU A 76 -0.04 4.48 14.40
C GLU A 76 1.10 5.01 13.51
N GLU A 77 1.21 4.56 12.26
CA GLU A 77 2.24 5.06 11.32
C GLU A 77 2.02 6.54 10.99
N ILE A 78 0.77 6.97 10.83
CA ILE A 78 0.42 8.39 10.65
C ILE A 78 0.71 9.19 11.92
N ARG A 79 0.32 8.68 13.10
CA ARG A 79 0.59 9.31 14.40
C ARG A 79 2.09 9.49 14.68
N LEU A 80 2.90 8.51 14.31
CA LEU A 80 4.35 8.54 14.53
C LEU A 80 5.10 9.41 13.52
N ASN A 81 4.62 9.49 12.26
CA ASN A 81 5.23 10.30 11.20
C ASN A 81 4.68 11.73 11.12
N SER A 82 3.83 12.17 12.04
CA SER A 82 3.29 13.54 12.08
C SER A 82 4.24 14.55 12.76
N ARG A 83 5.55 14.30 12.74
CA ARG A 83 6.59 15.16 13.33
C ARG A 83 7.54 15.68 12.27
#